data_AF-A0AAD2CIK5-F1
#
_entry.id   AF-A0AAD2CIK5-F1
#
_cell.length_a   1.000
_cell.length_b   1.000
_cell.length_c   1.000
_cell.angle_alpha   90.00
_cell.angle_beta   90.00
_cell.angle_gamma   90.00
#
_symmetry.space_group_name_H-M   'P 1'
#
loop_
_entity.id
_entity.type
_entity.pdbx_description
1 polymer ?
#
loop_
_entity_poly.entity_id
_entity_poly.type
_entity_poly.pdbx_seq_one_letter_code
_entity_poly.pdbx_strand_id
1 'polypeptide(L)'
;MPFQTESGTVATMDSTSTPPRPTVNPHGYSDNPDEEPSPRQTSTDDEEEPSYHSQRQLLPGNSNSNSYSNSSKGGRSSVVLMKKSTLFFFALLLLAFVVAFGYFFTEWMFHRDMLSGGNRDKANCFLEDEVECPFTQEDVDDLSAEIDRLEDLNKQLADQMDDYEDLTNRLNQSVAELKRQNDILSDSNDKYEDLNDQLNDTVAELKQQNQFLKEQVDTFSDLNQDLNSTVIDLKEEVDRLEGQVTNFTKENDRLEDLVGSLSNETDTLTELSNVLQENVDRLKGEVGNLKTENGRLESSIDNLKTVISFWDDVVGNYDNTYEEMAAFLAQQITTNRNLVLEALENTYHQRVADWDCGLRAQYALEPFAQDDSITIPNDKYNEVMDFVNGRVLSDLCLSRSNFESYVTSRYPSGGISIDRLVTAVRRYTWDAIDHYFPEKGEQGLTSENWSMANFTCNNLMPSQKYSV
;
A
#
# COMPACT_ATOMS: atom_id res chain seq x y z
N MET A 1 -48.04 -13.87 26.04
CA MET A 1 -47.75 -15.04 26.89
C MET A 1 -46.32 -14.92 27.38
N PRO A 2 -46.09 -14.58 28.65
CA PRO A 2 -44.75 -14.48 29.23
C PRO A 2 -44.39 -15.76 30.00
N PHE A 3 -43.13 -16.16 29.97
CA PHE A 3 -42.57 -17.05 30.98
C PHE A 3 -41.63 -16.25 31.88
N GLN A 4 -41.90 -16.39 33.18
CA GLN A 4 -41.26 -15.77 34.32
C GLN A 4 -40.01 -16.57 34.77
N THR A 5 -39.11 -15.85 35.46
CA THR A 5 -38.36 -16.20 36.70
C THR A 5 -37.45 -17.43 36.70
N GLU A 6 -36.27 -17.48 37.34
CA GLU A 6 -35.85 -17.01 38.68
C GLU A 6 -34.30 -17.14 38.74
N SER A 7 -33.57 -16.14 39.24
CA SER A 7 -33.00 -16.05 40.61
C SER A 7 -31.75 -16.91 40.88
N GLY A 8 -30.66 -16.27 41.30
CA GLY A 8 -29.38 -16.90 41.65
C GLY A 8 -28.37 -15.90 42.21
N THR A 9 -28.36 -15.78 43.53
CA THR A 9 -27.73 -14.79 44.41
C THR A 9 -26.19 -14.75 44.45
N VAL A 10 -25.70 -13.52 44.57
CA VAL A 10 -24.46 -12.98 45.18
C VAL A 10 -23.70 -13.90 46.16
N ALA A 11 -22.37 -13.96 46.00
CA ALA A 11 -21.43 -14.05 47.11
C ALA A 11 -20.10 -13.34 46.77
N THR A 12 -19.90 -12.19 47.42
CA THR A 12 -18.62 -11.50 47.59
C THR A 12 -17.72 -12.26 48.56
N MET A 13 -16.46 -12.50 48.20
CA MET A 13 -15.39 -12.68 49.18
C MET A 13 -14.12 -11.94 48.73
N ASP A 14 -13.82 -10.93 49.51
CA ASP A 14 -12.58 -10.17 49.60
C ASP A 14 -11.49 -11.03 50.26
N SER A 15 -10.25 -10.95 49.76
CA SER A 15 -9.04 -11.38 50.47
C SER A 15 -7.81 -10.73 49.85
N THR A 16 -7.52 -9.56 50.39
CA THR A 16 -6.22 -8.88 50.45
C THR A 16 -5.14 -9.76 51.09
N SER A 17 -3.91 -9.74 50.56
CA SER A 17 -2.63 -9.81 51.30
C SER A 17 -1.45 -10.07 50.36
N THR A 18 -0.66 -9.05 50.04
CA THR A 18 0.80 -9.23 49.86
C THR A 18 1.54 -7.91 50.22
N PRO A 19 2.64 -7.94 51.00
CA PRO A 19 3.27 -6.74 51.59
C PRO A 19 4.42 -6.15 50.73
N PRO A 20 4.96 -4.96 51.12
CA PRO A 20 5.73 -4.07 50.24
C PRO A 20 7.26 -4.21 50.36
N ARG A 21 7.99 -3.72 49.35
CA ARG A 21 9.43 -3.41 49.42
C ARG A 21 9.79 -2.22 48.51
N PRO A 22 10.90 -1.50 48.73
CA PRO A 22 10.83 -0.12 49.20
C PRO A 22 11.39 0.89 48.20
N THR A 23 10.86 2.10 48.33
CA THR A 23 11.40 3.37 47.83
C THR A 23 12.78 3.69 48.39
N VAL A 24 13.72 4.07 47.52
CA VAL A 24 14.86 4.93 47.86
C VAL A 24 14.75 6.20 47.02
N ASN A 25 14.82 7.33 47.73
CA ASN A 25 14.61 8.70 47.29
C ASN A 25 15.90 9.31 46.70
N PRO A 26 15.83 10.48 46.02
CA PRO A 26 16.86 11.05 45.18
C PRO A 26 17.64 12.20 45.84
N HIS A 27 18.84 12.46 45.31
CA HIS A 27 19.59 13.72 45.35
C HIS A 27 20.48 13.69 44.10
N GLY A 28 20.63 14.72 43.26
CA GLY A 28 20.38 16.15 43.37
C GLY A 28 21.62 16.89 42.82
N TYR A 29 21.38 18.00 42.10
CA TYR A 29 22.32 18.95 41.45
C TYR A 29 22.77 18.60 40.02
N SER A 30 22.30 19.29 38.97
CA SER A 30 22.46 20.71 38.56
C SER A 30 23.66 20.85 37.62
N ASP A 31 23.42 21.09 36.33
CA ASP A 31 23.80 22.33 35.62
C ASP A 31 23.51 22.21 34.11
N ASN A 32 22.90 23.28 33.61
CA ASN A 32 22.66 23.65 32.21
C ASN A 32 23.87 24.51 31.74
N PRO A 33 23.97 25.02 30.49
CA PRO A 33 23.54 24.57 29.16
C PRO A 33 24.76 24.52 28.17
N ASP A 34 24.47 24.34 26.88
CA ASP A 34 25.15 24.95 25.71
C ASP A 34 25.68 23.98 24.62
N GLU A 35 25.46 24.43 23.39
CA GLU A 35 26.09 24.08 22.10
C GLU A 35 25.47 22.98 21.21
N GLU A 36 24.59 23.46 20.31
CA GLU A 36 24.50 23.05 18.91
C GLU A 36 25.89 22.97 18.23
N PRO A 37 26.05 22.14 17.18
CA PRO A 37 26.04 22.75 15.85
C PRO A 37 25.33 21.94 14.76
N SER A 38 24.75 22.69 13.82
CA SER A 38 24.39 22.31 12.45
C SER A 38 25.54 21.60 11.70
N PRO A 39 25.20 20.91 10.60
CA PRO A 39 25.97 21.10 9.38
C PRO A 39 25.11 21.60 8.21
N ARG A 40 25.71 22.60 7.56
CA ARG A 40 25.27 23.28 6.36
C ARG A 40 25.64 22.45 5.11
N GLN A 41 24.70 22.46 4.18
CA GLN A 41 24.73 22.06 2.77
C GLN A 41 26.10 22.10 2.05
N THR A 42 26.32 21.14 1.16
CA THR A 42 26.77 21.43 -0.22
C THR A 42 26.13 20.46 -1.21
N SER A 43 25.36 21.04 -2.11
CA SER A 43 24.86 20.52 -3.38
C SER A 43 26.01 20.33 -4.38
N THR A 44 25.92 19.30 -5.22
CA THR A 44 26.15 19.43 -6.68
C THR A 44 25.32 18.35 -7.36
N ASP A 45 24.32 18.80 -8.11
CA ASP A 45 23.68 18.08 -9.20
C ASP A 45 24.69 17.89 -10.35
N ASP A 46 24.56 16.80 -11.12
CA ASP A 46 24.30 16.89 -12.56
C ASP A 46 24.12 15.49 -13.18
N GLU A 47 23.16 15.45 -14.11
CA GLU A 47 22.51 14.31 -14.75
C GLU A 47 23.28 13.73 -15.96
N GLU A 48 22.69 12.65 -16.51
CA GLU A 48 22.70 12.20 -17.92
C GLU A 48 23.73 11.14 -18.42
N GLU A 49 23.20 9.91 -18.49
CA GLU A 49 23.47 8.84 -19.48
C GLU A 49 22.96 9.21 -20.92
N PRO A 50 23.05 8.36 -21.97
CA PRO A 50 24.01 7.31 -22.38
C PRO A 50 24.34 7.35 -23.91
N SER A 51 25.35 6.61 -24.41
CA SER A 51 25.35 6.17 -25.83
C SER A 51 26.34 5.03 -26.19
N TYR A 52 25.75 3.96 -26.73
CA TYR A 52 26.22 2.95 -27.69
C TYR A 52 27.67 2.95 -28.21
N HIS A 53 28.33 1.79 -28.11
CA HIS A 53 29.04 1.21 -29.26
C HIS A 53 28.98 -0.33 -29.28
N SER A 54 28.43 -0.85 -30.37
CA SER A 54 28.44 -2.26 -30.77
C SER A 54 29.56 -2.49 -31.77
N GLN A 55 30.37 -3.54 -31.60
CA GLN A 55 31.11 -4.14 -32.72
C GLN A 55 31.36 -5.64 -32.50
N ARG A 56 31.42 -6.33 -33.63
CA ARG A 56 31.08 -7.72 -33.91
C ARG A 56 32.32 -8.62 -34.02
N GLN A 57 32.04 -9.93 -33.90
CA GLN A 57 32.63 -11.08 -34.60
C GLN A 57 34.04 -11.55 -34.21
N LEU A 58 34.15 -12.86 -33.90
CA LEU A 58 34.95 -13.83 -34.67
C LEU A 58 34.54 -15.28 -34.31
N LEU A 59 34.46 -16.12 -35.34
CA LEU A 59 34.10 -17.55 -35.35
C LEU A 59 35.28 -18.45 -34.89
N PRO A 60 35.06 -19.69 -34.41
CA PRO A 60 36.10 -20.70 -34.37
C PRO A 60 36.11 -21.56 -35.64
N GLY A 61 37.26 -21.60 -36.32
CA GLY A 61 37.56 -22.44 -37.47
C GLY A 61 38.37 -23.67 -37.07
N ASN A 62 37.70 -24.82 -37.10
CA ASN A 62 38.13 -26.16 -37.48
C ASN A 62 39.61 -26.41 -37.86
N SER A 63 40.21 -27.50 -37.34
CA SER A 63 41.20 -28.32 -38.05
C SER A 63 41.32 -29.73 -37.46
N ASN A 64 40.78 -30.69 -38.20
CA ASN A 64 41.10 -32.11 -38.17
C ASN A 64 42.60 -32.40 -38.31
N SER A 65 43.07 -33.47 -37.65
CA SER A 65 43.85 -34.52 -38.34
C SER A 65 43.86 -35.84 -37.55
N ASN A 66 43.26 -36.85 -38.19
CA ASN A 66 43.47 -38.27 -37.94
C ASN A 66 44.96 -38.64 -38.09
N SER A 67 45.43 -39.64 -37.34
CA SER A 67 45.90 -40.90 -37.95
C SER A 67 46.32 -41.94 -36.91
N TYR A 68 45.70 -43.11 -37.06
CA TYR A 68 46.14 -44.43 -36.62
C TYR A 68 47.63 -44.70 -36.87
N SER A 69 48.28 -45.49 -36.00
CA SER A 69 48.65 -46.88 -36.32
C SER A 69 49.52 -47.55 -35.23
N ASN A 70 49.14 -48.79 -34.92
CA ASN A 70 49.87 -49.79 -34.15
C ASN A 70 51.28 -50.05 -34.69
N SER A 71 52.23 -50.48 -33.84
CA SER A 71 52.86 -51.78 -34.03
C SER A 71 53.69 -52.21 -32.82
N SER A 72 53.66 -53.52 -32.60
CA SER A 72 54.29 -54.30 -31.54
C SER A 72 55.56 -55.01 -32.03
N LYS A 73 56.38 -55.45 -31.05
CA LYS A 73 57.23 -56.67 -31.02
C LYS A 73 58.66 -56.65 -31.60
N GLY A 74 59.55 -57.24 -30.79
CA GLY A 74 60.80 -57.94 -31.14
C GLY A 74 62.06 -57.10 -30.84
N GLY A 75 63.11 -57.55 -30.16
CA GLY A 75 63.57 -58.88 -29.80
C GLY A 75 65.06 -59.03 -30.16
N ARG A 76 65.94 -59.07 -29.14
CA ARG A 76 67.33 -59.60 -29.08
C ARG A 76 68.40 -59.11 -30.10
N SER A 77 69.53 -58.60 -29.60
CA SER A 77 70.85 -59.29 -29.62
C SER A 77 71.96 -58.42 -29.03
N SER A 78 72.80 -59.06 -28.20
CA SER A 78 74.03 -58.53 -27.62
C SER A 78 75.11 -58.38 -28.70
N VAL A 79 75.69 -57.19 -28.81
CA VAL A 79 76.97 -56.97 -29.52
C VAL A 79 77.77 -55.98 -28.69
N VAL A 80 78.88 -56.46 -28.12
CA VAL A 80 79.88 -55.64 -27.44
C VAL A 80 80.53 -54.72 -28.48
N LEU A 81 80.18 -53.44 -28.44
CA LEU A 81 80.69 -52.40 -29.31
C LEU A 81 82.06 -51.93 -28.79
N MET A 82 83.14 -52.65 -29.13
CA MET A 82 84.49 -52.14 -28.86
C MET A 82 84.75 -50.89 -29.71
N LYS A 83 85.08 -49.77 -29.05
CA LYS A 83 85.38 -48.48 -29.68
C LYS A 83 86.51 -48.63 -30.69
N LYS A 84 86.36 -48.01 -31.87
CA LYS A 84 87.35 -47.95 -32.98
C LYS A 84 88.77 -47.54 -32.56
N SER A 85 88.94 -46.95 -31.37
CA SER A 85 90.24 -46.58 -30.81
C SER A 85 91.07 -47.81 -30.35
N THR A 86 90.46 -48.86 -29.82
CA THR A 86 91.21 -50.02 -29.26
C THR A 86 91.77 -50.93 -30.36
N LEU A 87 91.08 -51.04 -31.50
CA LEU A 87 91.54 -51.81 -32.67
C LEU A 87 92.81 -51.20 -33.31
N PHE A 88 92.97 -49.88 -33.27
CA PHE A 88 94.16 -49.21 -33.80
C PHE A 88 95.40 -49.44 -32.92
N PHE A 89 95.22 -49.49 -31.59
CA PHE A 89 96.31 -49.78 -30.65
C PHE A 89 96.79 -51.23 -30.75
N PHE A 90 95.89 -52.22 -30.88
CA PHE A 90 96.30 -53.62 -31.06
C PHE A 90 97.01 -53.88 -32.39
N ALA A 91 96.64 -53.19 -33.48
CA ALA A 91 97.34 -53.29 -34.76
C ALA A 91 98.75 -52.69 -34.73
N LEU A 92 98.96 -51.59 -34.00
CA LEU A 92 100.28 -50.97 -33.80
C LEU A 92 101.18 -51.82 -32.90
N LEU A 93 100.63 -52.47 -31.87
CA LEU A 93 101.36 -53.38 -30.98
C LEU A 93 101.83 -54.65 -31.71
N LEU A 94 101.00 -55.20 -32.60
CA LEU A 94 101.38 -56.35 -33.44
C LEU A 94 102.47 -56.02 -34.46
N LEU A 95 102.44 -54.84 -35.09
CA LEU A 95 103.50 -54.40 -35.99
C LEU A 95 104.83 -54.15 -35.26
N ALA A 96 104.79 -53.59 -34.04
CA ALA A 96 105.99 -53.43 -33.22
C ALA A 96 106.60 -54.78 -32.78
N PHE A 97 105.76 -55.77 -32.47
CA PHE A 97 106.22 -57.10 -32.06
C PHE A 97 106.90 -57.87 -33.20
N VAL A 98 106.38 -57.78 -34.43
CA VAL A 98 106.97 -58.45 -35.62
C VAL A 98 108.34 -57.86 -35.98
N VAL A 99 108.51 -56.53 -35.87
CA VAL A 99 109.80 -55.87 -36.14
C VAL A 99 110.84 -56.18 -35.06
N ALA A 100 110.45 -56.21 -33.78
CA ALA A 100 111.35 -56.54 -32.68
C ALA A 100 111.78 -58.01 -32.69
N PHE A 101 110.86 -58.94 -33.00
CA PHE A 101 111.16 -60.37 -33.05
C PHE A 101 112.00 -60.74 -34.29
N GLY A 102 111.82 -60.04 -35.41
CA GLY A 102 112.66 -60.20 -36.61
C GLY A 102 114.12 -59.79 -36.38
N TYR A 103 114.37 -58.72 -35.62
CA TYR A 103 115.73 -58.24 -35.34
C TYR A 103 116.51 -59.16 -34.36
N PHE A 104 115.80 -59.74 -33.39
CA PHE A 104 116.40 -60.67 -32.41
C PHE A 104 116.74 -62.03 -33.02
N PHE A 105 115.93 -62.54 -33.95
CA PHE A 105 116.16 -63.85 -34.58
C PHE A 105 117.32 -63.85 -35.58
N THR A 106 117.62 -62.71 -36.22
CA THR A 106 118.73 -62.59 -37.17
C THR A 106 120.11 -62.48 -36.48
N GLU A 107 120.17 -61.97 -35.24
CA GLU A 107 121.42 -61.85 -34.50
C GLU A 107 121.77 -63.13 -33.73
N TRP A 108 120.77 -63.86 -33.23
CA TRP A 108 120.97 -65.10 -32.46
C TRP A 108 121.39 -66.30 -33.33
N MET A 109 121.05 -66.32 -34.62
CA MET A 109 121.41 -67.45 -35.50
C MET A 109 122.83 -67.36 -36.11
N PHE A 110 123.53 -66.22 -36.01
CA PHE A 110 124.84 -66.02 -36.66
C PHE A 110 126.05 -66.22 -35.72
N HIS A 111 125.84 -66.49 -34.43
CA HIS A 111 126.91 -66.60 -33.43
C HIS A 111 127.10 -67.99 -32.81
N ARG A 112 126.49 -69.03 -33.39
CA ARG A 112 126.55 -70.41 -32.88
C ARG A 112 127.20 -71.35 -33.89
N ASP A 113 128.49 -71.16 -34.19
CA ASP A 113 129.26 -72.15 -34.97
C ASP A 113 130.80 -72.11 -34.85
N MET A 114 131.35 -71.73 -33.68
CA MET A 114 132.81 -71.84 -33.46
C MET A 114 133.16 -72.42 -32.10
N LEU A 115 132.88 -73.71 -31.87
CA LEU A 115 133.61 -74.55 -30.91
C LEU A 115 133.46 -76.03 -31.32
N SER A 116 134.14 -76.45 -32.38
CA SER A 116 134.42 -77.88 -32.63
C SER A 116 135.93 -78.11 -32.54
N GLY A 117 136.34 -78.91 -31.56
CA GLY A 117 137.72 -79.24 -31.27
C GLY A 117 138.40 -80.09 -32.34
N GLY A 118 139.73 -80.16 -32.22
CA GLY A 118 140.59 -81.01 -33.04
C GLY A 118 142.01 -80.97 -32.49
N ASN A 119 142.23 -81.67 -31.38
CA ASN A 119 143.54 -81.92 -30.78
C ASN A 119 144.22 -83.10 -31.50
N ARG A 120 145.56 -83.15 -31.45
CA ARG A 120 146.46 -84.30 -31.74
C ARG A 120 147.08 -84.40 -33.15
N ASP A 121 148.16 -83.64 -33.34
CA ASP A 121 149.30 -84.06 -34.16
C ASP A 121 150.55 -84.11 -33.25
N LYS A 122 150.89 -85.30 -32.76
CA LYS A 122 152.21 -85.74 -32.24
C LYS A 122 152.06 -87.11 -31.56
N ALA A 123 151.85 -88.14 -32.36
CA ALA A 123 152.04 -89.54 -31.97
C ALA A 123 152.39 -90.32 -33.24
N ASN A 124 153.61 -90.13 -33.73
CA ASN A 124 154.18 -90.93 -34.80
C ASN A 124 155.65 -91.18 -34.45
N CYS A 125 155.92 -92.35 -33.86
CA CYS A 125 157.08 -93.22 -34.10
C CYS A 125 156.95 -94.46 -33.20
N PHE A 126 156.27 -95.47 -33.74
CA PHE A 126 156.53 -96.89 -33.49
C PHE A 126 156.55 -97.55 -34.88
N LEU A 127 157.34 -98.62 -35.02
CA LEU A 127 157.92 -99.24 -36.23
C LEU A 127 159.29 -98.60 -36.55
N GLU A 128 160.43 -99.21 -36.23
CA GLU A 128 160.77 -100.64 -36.14
C GLU A 128 162.10 -100.81 -35.37
N ASP A 129 162.28 -101.97 -34.73
CA ASP A 129 163.48 -102.50 -34.05
C ASP A 129 163.97 -101.87 -32.71
N GLU A 130 163.61 -102.58 -31.64
CA GLU A 130 164.53 -103.16 -30.66
C GLU A 130 165.63 -102.26 -30.07
N VAL A 131 165.25 -101.18 -29.38
CA VAL A 131 165.98 -100.67 -28.21
C VAL A 131 164.97 -99.98 -27.29
N GLU A 132 164.78 -100.54 -26.09
CA GLU A 132 164.62 -99.84 -24.82
C GLU A 132 164.38 -98.32 -24.96
N CYS A 133 163.16 -97.91 -25.32
CA CYS A 133 162.74 -96.52 -25.18
C CYS A 133 162.60 -96.28 -23.68
N PRO A 134 163.51 -95.51 -23.06
CA PRO A 134 163.36 -95.20 -21.66
C PRO A 134 162.08 -94.37 -21.56
N PHE A 135 161.12 -94.83 -20.77
CA PHE A 135 160.16 -93.91 -20.17
C PHE A 135 161.04 -92.97 -19.33
N THR A 136 161.29 -91.78 -19.85
CA THR A 136 162.23 -90.85 -19.23
C THR A 136 161.53 -90.20 -18.04
N GLN A 137 162.29 -89.72 -17.04
CA GLN A 137 161.71 -88.94 -15.94
C GLN A 137 160.91 -87.73 -16.47
N GLU A 138 161.29 -87.20 -17.64
CA GLU A 138 160.61 -86.11 -18.34
C GLU A 138 159.18 -86.50 -18.77
N ASP A 139 158.95 -87.72 -19.28
CA ASP A 139 157.60 -88.19 -19.64
C ASP A 139 156.70 -88.39 -18.40
N VAL A 140 157.30 -88.80 -17.26
CA VAL A 140 156.59 -88.89 -15.96
C VAL A 140 156.20 -87.49 -15.48
N ASP A 141 157.13 -86.54 -15.61
CA ASP A 141 156.94 -85.16 -15.16
C ASP A 141 155.89 -84.43 -16.03
N ASP A 142 155.90 -84.64 -17.35
CA ASP A 142 154.91 -84.10 -18.29
C ASP A 142 153.50 -84.67 -18.03
N LEU A 143 153.40 -85.98 -17.80
CA LEU A 143 152.12 -86.62 -17.49
C LEU A 143 151.64 -86.18 -16.10
N SER A 144 152.54 -86.00 -15.13
CA SER A 144 152.20 -85.44 -13.81
C SER A 144 151.69 -84.00 -13.94
N ALA A 145 152.33 -83.16 -14.75
CA ALA A 145 151.90 -81.79 -14.98
C ALA A 145 150.52 -81.72 -15.67
N GLU A 146 150.23 -82.64 -16.60
CA GLU A 146 148.90 -82.73 -17.22
C GLU A 146 147.84 -83.26 -16.25
N ILE A 147 148.20 -84.18 -15.35
CA ILE A 147 147.32 -84.62 -14.25
C ILE A 147 146.99 -83.43 -13.34
N ASP A 148 147.99 -82.64 -12.94
CA ASP A 148 147.79 -81.44 -12.10
C ASP A 148 146.90 -80.41 -12.81
N ARG A 149 147.09 -80.23 -14.12
CA ARG A 149 146.24 -79.35 -14.94
C ARG A 149 144.81 -79.83 -15.02
N LEU A 150 144.60 -81.14 -15.23
CA LEU A 150 143.27 -81.74 -15.26
C LEU A 150 142.61 -81.69 -13.88
N GLU A 151 143.37 -81.81 -12.81
CA GLU A 151 142.90 -81.65 -11.43
C GLU A 151 142.45 -80.20 -11.16
N ASP A 152 143.24 -79.21 -11.57
CA ASP A 152 142.88 -77.80 -11.48
C ASP A 152 141.64 -77.47 -12.33
N LEU A 153 141.54 -78.01 -13.55
CA LEU A 153 140.37 -77.81 -14.41
C LEU A 153 139.12 -78.49 -13.84
N ASN A 154 139.25 -79.69 -13.25
CA ASN A 154 138.17 -80.34 -12.54
C ASN A 154 137.74 -79.55 -11.31
N LYS A 155 138.68 -78.92 -10.60
CA LYS A 155 138.38 -78.02 -9.49
C LYS A 155 137.65 -76.76 -9.96
N GLN A 156 138.10 -76.12 -11.04
CA GLN A 156 137.40 -74.99 -11.65
C GLN A 156 135.98 -75.37 -12.09
N LEU A 157 135.81 -76.55 -12.67
CA LEU A 157 134.50 -77.05 -13.07
C LEU A 157 133.59 -77.32 -11.86
N ALA A 158 134.15 -77.84 -10.75
CA ALA A 158 133.43 -78.01 -9.49
C ALA A 158 133.01 -76.66 -8.89
N ASP A 159 133.93 -75.69 -8.84
CA ASP A 159 133.64 -74.33 -8.36
C ASP A 159 132.53 -73.67 -9.21
N GLN A 160 132.55 -73.87 -10.54
CA GLN A 160 131.46 -73.41 -11.42
C GLN A 160 130.13 -74.12 -11.17
N MET A 161 130.15 -75.43 -10.89
CA MET A 161 128.93 -76.17 -10.54
C MET A 161 128.32 -75.65 -9.24
N ASP A 162 129.15 -75.34 -8.24
CA ASP A 162 128.71 -74.75 -6.98
C ASP A 162 128.11 -73.34 -7.21
N ASP A 163 128.75 -72.51 -8.02
CA ASP A 163 128.21 -71.19 -8.41
C ASP A 163 126.87 -71.29 -9.14
N TYR A 164 126.70 -72.29 -10.03
CA TYR A 164 125.43 -72.55 -10.71
C TYR A 164 124.35 -73.06 -9.76
N GLU A 165 124.71 -73.88 -8.79
CA GLU A 165 123.79 -74.34 -7.74
C GLU A 165 123.30 -73.16 -6.89
N ASP A 166 124.22 -72.30 -6.45
CA ASP A 166 123.89 -71.08 -5.70
C ASP A 166 123.02 -70.11 -6.49
N LEU A 167 123.34 -69.89 -7.77
CA LEU A 167 122.51 -69.08 -8.66
C LEU A 167 121.11 -69.68 -8.84
N THR A 168 121.02 -71.00 -9.01
CA THR A 168 119.75 -71.72 -9.13
C THR A 168 118.92 -71.58 -7.85
N ASN A 169 119.55 -71.70 -6.69
CA ASN A 169 118.90 -71.53 -5.39
C ASN A 169 118.37 -70.09 -5.21
N ARG A 170 119.17 -69.08 -5.56
CA ARG A 170 118.75 -67.66 -5.53
C ARG A 170 117.61 -67.36 -6.50
N LEU A 171 117.67 -67.93 -7.71
CA LEU A 171 116.61 -67.77 -8.71
C LEU A 171 115.31 -68.42 -8.22
N ASN A 172 115.38 -69.63 -7.65
CA ASN A 172 114.22 -70.31 -7.06
C ASN A 172 113.60 -69.51 -5.91
N GLN A 173 114.42 -68.90 -5.05
CA GLN A 173 113.94 -67.99 -4.01
C GLN A 173 113.23 -66.76 -4.59
N SER A 174 113.80 -66.15 -5.63
CA SER A 174 113.17 -65.00 -6.31
C SER A 174 111.85 -65.38 -6.98
N VAL A 175 111.75 -66.56 -7.58
CA VAL A 175 110.51 -67.06 -8.17
C VAL A 175 109.45 -67.31 -7.10
N ALA A 176 109.85 -67.88 -5.95
CA ALA A 176 108.95 -68.09 -4.83
C ALA A 176 108.40 -66.76 -4.26
N GLU A 177 109.25 -65.74 -4.15
CA GLU A 177 108.84 -64.41 -3.69
C GLU A 177 107.91 -63.72 -4.70
N LEU A 178 108.22 -63.77 -6.00
CA LEU A 178 107.34 -63.23 -7.04
C LEU A 178 105.98 -63.92 -7.05
N LYS A 179 105.94 -65.24 -6.82
CA LYS A 179 104.69 -65.99 -6.69
C LYS A 179 103.87 -65.51 -5.50
N ARG A 180 104.50 -65.36 -4.33
CA ARG A 180 103.84 -64.83 -3.13
C ARG A 180 103.30 -63.41 -3.37
N GLN A 181 104.06 -62.55 -4.02
CA GLN A 181 103.61 -61.19 -4.35
C GLN A 181 102.42 -61.21 -5.32
N ASN A 182 102.42 -62.12 -6.29
CA ASN A 182 101.30 -62.29 -7.21
C ASN A 182 100.04 -62.82 -6.49
N ASP A 183 100.20 -63.75 -5.55
CA ASP A 183 99.10 -64.24 -4.71
C ASP A 183 98.51 -63.09 -3.87
N ILE A 184 99.35 -62.25 -3.24
CA ILE A 184 98.91 -61.07 -2.48
C ILE A 184 98.18 -60.05 -3.38
N LEU A 185 98.68 -59.84 -4.60
CA LEU A 185 98.07 -58.92 -5.55
C LEU A 185 96.70 -59.44 -6.02
N SER A 186 96.59 -60.75 -6.26
CA SER A 186 95.32 -61.42 -6.56
C SER A 186 94.31 -61.22 -5.43
N ASP A 187 94.70 -61.50 -4.19
CA ASP A 187 93.83 -61.31 -3.02
C ASP A 187 93.38 -59.85 -2.85
N SER A 188 94.26 -58.90 -3.17
CA SER A 188 93.90 -57.47 -3.13
C SER A 188 92.94 -57.09 -4.25
N ASN A 189 93.10 -57.68 -5.44
CA ASN A 189 92.23 -57.43 -6.57
C ASN A 189 90.82 -57.96 -6.31
N ASP A 190 90.70 -59.15 -5.72
CA ASP A 190 89.41 -59.73 -5.31
C ASP A 190 88.71 -58.82 -4.29
N LYS A 191 89.44 -58.26 -3.31
CA LYS A 191 88.88 -57.29 -2.36
C LYS A 191 88.41 -55.99 -3.01
N TYR A 192 89.11 -55.52 -4.04
CA TYR A 192 88.70 -54.32 -4.77
C TYR A 192 87.47 -54.59 -5.64
N GLU A 193 87.33 -55.79 -6.20
CA GLU A 193 86.14 -56.23 -6.91
C GLU A 193 84.92 -56.27 -5.96
N ASP A 194 85.05 -56.93 -4.81
CA ASP A 194 84.01 -56.97 -3.78
C ASP A 194 83.58 -55.58 -3.30
N LEU A 195 84.54 -54.67 -3.09
CA LEU A 195 84.23 -53.30 -2.66
C LEU A 195 83.54 -52.50 -3.77
N ASN A 196 83.94 -52.70 -5.02
CA ASN A 196 83.34 -52.04 -6.17
C ASN A 196 81.91 -52.51 -6.38
N ASP A 197 81.63 -53.80 -6.15
CA ASP A 197 80.27 -54.36 -6.19
C ASP A 197 79.39 -53.77 -5.07
N GLN A 198 79.89 -53.72 -3.83
CA GLN A 198 79.19 -53.06 -2.72
C GLN A 198 78.90 -51.58 -2.98
N LEU A 199 79.85 -50.87 -3.59
CA LEU A 199 79.67 -49.47 -3.96
C LEU A 199 78.59 -49.33 -5.05
N ASN A 200 78.60 -50.20 -6.06
CA ASN A 200 77.57 -50.21 -7.11
C ASN A 200 76.18 -50.48 -6.55
N ASP A 201 76.05 -51.42 -5.62
CA ASP A 201 74.79 -51.74 -4.94
C ASP A 201 74.28 -50.53 -4.13
N THR A 202 75.17 -49.88 -3.37
CA THR A 202 74.84 -48.67 -2.60
C THR A 202 74.39 -47.53 -3.52
N VAL A 203 75.08 -47.32 -4.65
CA VAL A 203 74.70 -46.31 -5.65
C VAL A 203 73.34 -46.63 -6.26
N ALA A 204 73.04 -47.90 -6.54
CA ALA A 204 71.74 -48.31 -7.05
C ALA A 204 70.62 -48.06 -6.04
N GLU A 205 70.84 -48.36 -4.75
CA GLU A 205 69.88 -48.10 -3.67
C GLU A 205 69.61 -46.59 -3.52
N LEU A 206 70.68 -45.77 -3.43
CA LEU A 206 70.54 -44.31 -3.30
C LEU A 206 69.84 -43.69 -4.51
N LYS A 207 70.01 -44.26 -5.70
CA LYS A 207 69.30 -43.81 -6.90
C LYS A 207 67.80 -44.12 -6.81
N GLN A 208 67.42 -45.29 -6.31
CA GLN A 208 66.02 -45.65 -6.08
C GLN A 208 65.39 -44.77 -5.00
N GLN A 209 66.09 -44.54 -3.89
CA GLN A 209 65.62 -43.63 -2.83
C GLN A 209 65.43 -42.21 -3.37
N ASN A 210 66.37 -41.66 -4.13
CA ASN A 210 66.22 -40.35 -4.75
C ASN A 210 65.01 -40.27 -5.70
N GLN A 211 64.76 -41.32 -6.47
CA GLN A 211 63.58 -41.37 -7.32
C GLN A 211 62.29 -41.36 -6.49
N PHE A 212 62.22 -42.17 -5.43
CA PHE A 212 61.07 -42.20 -4.53
C PHE A 212 60.83 -40.87 -3.80
N LEU A 213 61.90 -40.21 -3.34
CA LEU A 213 61.80 -38.87 -2.75
C LEU A 213 61.29 -37.85 -3.76
N LYS A 214 61.75 -37.93 -5.02
CA LYS A 214 61.27 -37.04 -6.08
C LYS A 214 59.76 -37.23 -6.34
N GLU A 215 59.30 -38.48 -6.44
CA GLU A 215 57.88 -38.79 -6.62
C GLU A 215 57.01 -38.28 -5.46
N GLN A 216 57.51 -38.34 -4.22
CA GLN A 216 56.82 -37.74 -3.07
C GLN A 216 56.78 -36.21 -3.14
N VAL A 217 57.89 -35.56 -3.53
CA VAL A 217 57.92 -34.10 -3.71
C VAL A 217 56.93 -33.66 -4.78
N ASP A 218 56.86 -34.37 -5.90
CA ASP A 218 55.89 -34.09 -6.97
C ASP A 218 54.46 -34.25 -6.45
N THR A 219 54.17 -35.33 -5.71
CA THR A 219 52.86 -35.56 -5.07
C THR A 219 52.47 -34.44 -4.09
N PHE A 220 53.40 -33.99 -3.24
CA PHE A 220 53.12 -32.89 -2.31
C PHE A 220 52.97 -31.55 -3.02
N SER A 221 53.66 -31.34 -4.14
CA SER A 221 53.48 -30.15 -5.00
C SER A 221 52.06 -30.11 -5.56
N ASP A 222 51.58 -31.22 -6.12
CA ASP A 222 50.22 -31.33 -6.66
C ASP A 222 49.17 -31.11 -5.57
N LEU A 223 49.34 -31.73 -4.40
CA LEU A 223 48.42 -31.54 -3.26
C LEU A 223 48.37 -30.08 -2.78
N ASN A 224 49.52 -29.40 -2.74
CA ASN A 224 49.56 -27.99 -2.38
C ASN A 224 48.85 -27.10 -3.42
N GLN A 225 48.97 -27.44 -4.71
CA GLN A 225 48.25 -26.73 -5.77
C GLN A 225 46.74 -26.92 -5.63
N ASP A 226 46.28 -28.14 -5.41
CA ASP A 226 44.85 -28.45 -5.21
C ASP A 226 44.29 -27.77 -3.96
N LEU A 227 45.05 -27.78 -2.86
CA LEU A 227 44.67 -27.08 -1.63
C LEU A 227 44.56 -25.57 -1.86
N ASN A 228 45.52 -24.98 -2.58
CA ASN A 228 45.49 -23.56 -2.91
C ASN A 228 44.28 -23.20 -3.79
N SER A 229 43.93 -24.05 -4.75
CA SER A 229 42.70 -23.87 -5.55
C SER A 229 41.46 -23.90 -4.67
N THR A 230 41.37 -24.89 -3.77
CA THR A 230 40.23 -25.00 -2.83
C THR A 230 40.11 -23.77 -1.93
N VAL A 231 41.24 -23.22 -1.47
CA VAL A 231 41.26 -21.99 -0.66
C VAL A 231 40.74 -20.79 -1.46
N ILE A 232 41.10 -20.67 -2.73
CA ILE A 232 40.60 -19.61 -3.62
C ILE A 232 39.08 -19.76 -3.80
N ASP A 233 38.60 -20.96 -4.13
CA ASP A 233 37.17 -21.22 -4.35
C ASP A 233 36.34 -20.92 -3.10
N LEU A 234 36.81 -21.34 -1.92
CA LEU A 234 36.16 -21.04 -0.65
C LEU A 234 36.15 -19.54 -0.33
N LYS A 235 37.20 -18.82 -0.69
CA LYS A 235 37.25 -17.37 -0.49
C LYS A 235 36.24 -16.65 -1.37
N GLU A 236 36.14 -17.03 -2.65
CA GLU A 236 35.12 -16.48 -3.56
C GLU A 236 33.69 -16.77 -3.06
N GLU A 237 33.46 -17.97 -2.52
CA GLU A 237 32.16 -18.33 -1.94
C GLU A 237 31.83 -17.51 -0.68
N VAL A 238 32.82 -17.26 0.19
CA VAL A 238 32.66 -16.36 1.34
C VAL A 238 32.30 -14.95 0.88
N ASP A 239 33.05 -14.38 -0.06
CA ASP A 239 32.80 -13.03 -0.60
C ASP A 239 31.37 -12.95 -1.20
N ARG A 240 30.93 -14.00 -1.90
CA ARG A 240 29.57 -14.11 -2.46
C ARG A 240 28.51 -14.12 -1.37
N LEU A 241 28.71 -14.91 -0.31
CA LEU A 241 27.78 -15.01 0.82
C LEU A 241 27.70 -13.70 1.62
N GLU A 242 28.83 -13.02 1.84
CA GLU A 242 28.86 -11.69 2.47
C GLU A 242 28.06 -10.66 1.65
N GLY A 243 28.16 -10.71 0.32
CA GLY A 243 27.34 -9.91 -0.58
C GLY A 243 25.84 -10.20 -0.44
N GLN A 244 25.45 -11.48 -0.32
CA GLN A 244 24.05 -11.86 -0.09
C GLN A 244 23.54 -11.37 1.26
N VAL A 245 24.33 -11.51 2.33
CA VAL A 245 23.98 -11.00 3.67
C VAL A 245 23.75 -9.50 3.62
N THR A 246 24.65 -8.74 2.98
CA THR A 246 24.51 -7.29 2.82
C THR A 246 23.22 -6.90 2.09
N ASN A 247 22.85 -7.65 1.05
CA ASN A 247 21.61 -7.39 0.32
C ASN A 247 20.37 -7.70 1.16
N PHE A 248 20.36 -8.82 1.90
CA PHE A 248 19.25 -9.15 2.80
C PHE A 248 19.11 -8.15 3.94
N THR A 249 20.21 -7.63 4.50
CA THR A 249 20.15 -6.55 5.49
C THR A 249 19.44 -5.32 4.90
N LYS A 250 19.83 -4.87 3.70
CA LYS A 250 19.18 -3.72 3.04
C LYS A 250 17.69 -3.96 2.74
N GLU A 251 17.33 -5.19 2.37
CA GLU A 251 15.93 -5.57 2.14
C GLU A 251 15.12 -5.55 3.45
N ASN A 252 15.72 -6.03 4.54
CA ASN A 252 15.10 -6.01 5.86
C ASN A 252 14.88 -4.58 6.37
N ASP A 253 15.87 -3.69 6.20
CA ASP A 253 15.75 -2.27 6.56
C ASP A 253 14.59 -1.60 5.78
N ARG A 254 14.47 -1.87 4.48
CA ARG A 254 13.37 -1.37 3.64
C ARG A 254 12.00 -1.89 4.09
N LEU A 255 11.93 -3.16 4.51
CA LEU A 255 10.71 -3.75 5.03
C LEU A 255 10.32 -3.13 6.39
N GLU A 256 11.30 -2.84 7.25
CA GLU A 256 11.08 -2.15 8.52
C GLU A 256 10.52 -0.74 8.30
N ASP A 257 11.09 0.03 7.36
CA ASP A 257 10.59 1.35 6.97
C ASP A 257 9.14 1.29 6.43
N LEU A 258 8.84 0.27 5.61
CA LEU A 258 7.50 0.06 5.06
C LEU A 258 6.49 -0.28 6.17
N VAL A 259 6.86 -1.14 7.11
CA VAL A 259 6.03 -1.47 8.28
C VAL A 259 5.76 -0.22 9.12
N GLY A 260 6.78 0.61 9.37
CA GLY A 260 6.60 1.88 10.06
C GLY A 260 5.64 2.83 9.34
N SER A 261 5.76 2.93 8.01
CA SER A 261 4.87 3.76 7.19
C SER A 261 3.41 3.28 7.24
N LEU A 262 3.18 1.98 7.11
CA LEU A 262 1.84 1.38 7.19
C LEU A 262 1.22 1.51 8.58
N SER A 263 2.05 1.44 9.64
CA SER A 263 1.58 1.69 11.01
C SER A 263 1.05 3.12 11.15
N ASN A 264 1.81 4.12 10.68
CA ASN A 264 1.40 5.52 10.73
C ASN A 264 0.12 5.78 9.91
N GLU A 265 -0.04 5.14 8.75
CA GLU A 265 -1.26 5.25 7.94
C GLU A 265 -2.46 4.62 8.66
N THR A 266 -2.26 3.48 9.34
CA THR A 266 -3.28 2.83 10.17
C THR A 266 -3.73 3.72 11.33
N ASP A 267 -2.78 4.37 12.01
CA ASP A 267 -3.09 5.31 13.10
C ASP A 267 -3.88 6.52 12.58
N THR A 268 -3.47 7.08 11.43
CA THR A 268 -4.17 8.19 10.78
C THR A 268 -5.60 7.81 10.39
N LEU A 269 -5.79 6.62 9.83
CA LEU A 269 -7.12 6.12 9.45
C LEU A 269 -8.01 5.86 10.67
N THR A 270 -7.42 5.37 11.77
CA THR A 270 -8.11 5.18 13.04
C THR A 270 -8.61 6.52 13.60
N GLU A 271 -7.76 7.54 13.59
CA GLU A 271 -8.15 8.88 14.05
C GLU A 271 -9.27 9.48 13.18
N LEU A 272 -9.15 9.36 11.86
CA LEU A 272 -10.20 9.82 10.94
C LEU A 272 -11.53 9.09 11.19
N SER A 273 -11.49 7.79 11.48
CA SER A 273 -12.67 7.01 11.83
C SER A 273 -13.33 7.51 13.12
N ASN A 274 -12.54 7.86 14.14
CA ASN A 274 -13.06 8.43 15.39
C ASN A 274 -13.74 9.79 15.15
N VAL A 275 -13.08 10.69 14.41
CA VAL A 275 -13.65 11.99 14.04
C VAL A 275 -14.95 11.84 13.24
N LEU A 276 -15.02 10.86 12.35
CA LEU A 276 -16.23 10.61 11.57
C LEU A 276 -17.37 10.09 12.46
N GLN A 277 -17.06 9.21 13.41
CA GLN A 277 -18.02 8.71 14.39
C GLN A 277 -18.57 9.84 15.28
N GLU A 278 -17.72 10.73 15.78
CA GLU A 278 -18.16 11.91 16.55
C GLU A 278 -19.09 12.81 15.74
N ASN A 279 -18.80 13.03 14.45
CA ASN A 279 -19.67 13.79 13.56
C ASN A 279 -21.03 13.12 13.35
N VAL A 280 -21.07 11.80 13.20
CA VAL A 280 -22.32 11.03 13.11
C VAL A 280 -23.16 11.21 14.39
N ASP A 281 -22.53 11.12 15.56
CA ASP A 281 -23.22 11.28 16.84
C ASP A 281 -23.75 12.70 17.03
N ARG A 282 -22.98 13.73 16.63
CA ARG A 282 -23.44 15.12 16.61
C ARG A 282 -24.65 15.31 15.70
N LEU A 283 -24.58 14.82 14.46
CA LEU A 283 -25.69 14.93 13.50
C LEU A 283 -26.94 14.19 14.00
N LYS A 284 -26.77 13.03 14.63
CA LYS A 284 -27.86 12.30 15.27
C LYS A 284 -28.53 13.12 16.38
N GLY A 285 -27.74 13.83 17.18
CA GLY A 285 -28.22 14.80 18.16
C GLY A 285 -29.02 15.95 17.54
N GLU A 286 -28.49 16.57 16.47
CA GLU A 286 -29.17 17.63 15.73
C GLU A 286 -30.52 17.18 15.16
N VAL A 287 -30.58 15.98 14.58
CA VAL A 287 -31.83 15.37 14.10
C VAL A 287 -32.83 15.17 15.25
N GLY A 288 -32.37 14.73 16.42
CA GLY A 288 -33.20 14.59 17.61
C GLY A 288 -33.81 15.92 18.07
N ASN A 289 -33.00 16.99 18.07
CA ASN A 289 -33.46 18.34 18.41
C ASN A 289 -34.49 18.85 17.40
N LEU A 290 -34.23 18.70 16.10
CA LEU A 290 -35.18 19.10 15.04
C LEU A 290 -36.51 18.34 15.15
N LYS A 291 -36.46 17.04 15.45
CA LYS A 291 -37.68 16.24 15.69
C LYS A 291 -38.49 16.77 16.87
N THR A 292 -37.81 17.19 17.95
CA THR A 292 -38.45 17.77 19.13
C THR A 292 -39.12 19.10 18.80
N GLU A 293 -38.42 19.99 18.08
CA GLU A 293 -38.99 21.28 17.69
C GLU A 293 -40.16 21.11 16.72
N ASN A 294 -40.10 20.13 15.80
CA ASN A 294 -41.22 19.83 14.92
C ASN A 294 -42.47 19.40 15.71
N GLY A 295 -42.32 18.53 16.73
CA GLY A 295 -43.43 18.16 17.62
C GLY A 295 -43.98 19.34 18.43
N ARG A 296 -43.11 20.28 18.79
CA ARG A 296 -43.51 21.54 19.45
C ARG A 296 -44.33 22.44 18.53
N LEU A 297 -43.90 22.58 17.27
CA LEU A 297 -44.62 23.33 16.24
C LEU A 297 -45.97 22.69 15.89
N GLU A 298 -46.04 21.36 15.78
CA GLU A 298 -47.29 20.62 15.61
C GLU A 298 -48.28 20.93 16.74
N SER A 299 -47.81 20.89 17.99
CA SER A 299 -48.64 21.25 19.16
C SER A 299 -49.11 22.71 19.10
N SER A 300 -48.25 23.65 18.69
CA SER A 300 -48.64 25.05 18.48
C SER A 300 -49.68 25.20 17.38
N ILE A 301 -49.58 24.46 16.28
CA ILE A 301 -50.57 24.45 15.21
C ILE A 301 -51.93 23.96 15.73
N ASP A 302 -51.97 22.89 16.52
CA ASP A 302 -53.22 22.37 17.07
C ASP A 302 -53.87 23.33 18.09
N ASN A 303 -53.05 24.00 18.90
CA ASN A 303 -53.54 25.09 19.76
C ASN A 303 -54.14 26.23 18.94
N LEU A 304 -53.48 26.64 17.85
CA LEU A 304 -54.01 27.69 16.96
C LEU A 304 -55.33 27.27 16.30
N LYS A 305 -55.46 26.01 15.84
CA LYS A 305 -56.73 25.48 15.32
C LYS A 305 -57.84 25.56 16.37
N THR A 306 -57.53 25.25 17.63
CA THR A 306 -58.48 25.36 18.74
C THR A 306 -58.95 26.79 18.94
N VAL A 307 -58.01 27.76 18.91
CA VAL A 307 -58.33 29.19 18.99
C VAL A 307 -59.19 29.65 17.81
N ILE A 308 -58.89 29.19 16.59
CA ILE A 308 -59.71 29.50 15.40
C ILE A 308 -61.13 28.96 15.57
N SER A 309 -61.29 27.70 15.99
CA SER A 309 -62.61 27.10 16.21
C SER A 309 -63.42 27.84 17.28
N PHE A 310 -62.76 28.31 18.35
CA PHE A 310 -63.42 29.14 19.36
C PHE A 310 -63.90 30.47 18.77
N TRP A 311 -63.07 31.14 17.97
CA TRP A 311 -63.47 32.39 17.33
C TRP A 311 -64.60 32.21 16.32
N ASP A 312 -64.60 31.10 15.56
CA ASP A 312 -65.67 30.77 14.62
C ASP A 312 -67.03 30.62 15.34
N ASP A 313 -67.05 29.94 16.49
CA ASP A 313 -68.24 29.83 17.35
C ASP A 313 -68.68 31.18 17.92
N VAL A 314 -67.73 32.00 18.40
CA VAL A 314 -68.03 33.34 18.92
C VAL A 314 -68.63 34.24 17.84
N VAL A 315 -68.05 34.25 16.63
CA VAL A 315 -68.57 35.03 15.50
C VAL A 315 -69.96 34.56 15.09
N GLY A 316 -70.16 33.24 14.98
CA GLY A 316 -71.49 32.68 14.68
C GLY A 316 -72.56 33.06 15.71
N ASN A 317 -72.19 33.10 17.00
CA ASN A 317 -73.09 33.57 18.06
C ASN A 317 -73.39 35.07 17.96
N TYR A 318 -72.40 35.91 17.61
CA TYR A 318 -72.63 37.33 17.37
C TYR A 318 -73.58 37.56 16.20
N ASP A 319 -73.42 36.86 15.08
CA ASP A 319 -74.29 36.98 13.91
C ASP A 319 -75.76 36.65 14.27
N ASN A 320 -75.99 35.56 15.00
CA ASN A 320 -77.32 35.21 15.51
C ASN A 320 -77.90 36.33 16.40
N THR A 321 -77.09 36.88 17.31
CA THR A 321 -77.53 37.95 18.22
C THR A 321 -77.88 39.22 17.45
N TYR A 322 -77.11 39.58 16.42
CA TYR A 322 -77.40 40.72 15.55
C TYR A 322 -78.69 40.52 14.75
N GLU A 323 -78.94 39.32 14.21
CA GLU A 323 -80.19 38.99 13.53
C GLU A 323 -81.41 39.10 14.46
N GLU A 324 -81.30 38.57 15.69
CA GLU A 324 -82.35 38.70 16.71
C GLU A 324 -82.63 40.16 17.07
N MET A 325 -81.58 40.97 17.28
CA MET A 325 -81.70 42.40 17.54
C MET A 325 -82.35 43.15 16.37
N ALA A 326 -81.94 42.87 15.13
CA ALA A 326 -82.50 43.49 13.94
C ALA A 326 -83.98 43.13 13.76
N ALA A 327 -84.35 41.86 13.97
CA ALA A 327 -85.74 41.41 13.93
C ALA A 327 -86.59 42.09 15.01
N PHE A 328 -86.09 42.18 16.23
CA PHE A 328 -86.75 42.89 17.33
C PHE A 328 -86.98 44.37 17.01
N LEU A 329 -85.96 45.07 16.50
CA LEU A 329 -86.08 46.48 16.11
C LEU A 329 -87.07 46.67 14.96
N ALA A 330 -87.06 45.81 13.94
CA ALA A 330 -88.03 45.85 12.84
C ALA A 330 -89.47 45.65 13.35
N GLN A 331 -89.68 44.73 14.29
CA GLN A 331 -90.97 44.51 14.94
C GLN A 331 -91.41 45.71 15.78
N GLN A 332 -90.49 46.33 16.53
CA GLN A 332 -90.77 47.52 17.34
C GLN A 332 -91.16 48.71 16.47
N ILE A 333 -90.46 48.94 15.35
CA ILE A 333 -90.79 49.98 14.36
C ILE A 333 -92.20 49.75 13.81
N THR A 334 -92.50 48.51 13.41
CA THR A 334 -93.81 48.15 12.85
C THR A 334 -94.94 48.38 13.87
N THR A 335 -94.73 47.94 15.11
CA THR A 335 -95.70 48.14 16.21
C THR A 335 -95.94 49.61 16.48
N ASN A 336 -94.87 50.41 16.60
CA ASN A 336 -94.98 51.84 16.85
C ASN A 336 -95.68 52.57 15.70
N ARG A 337 -95.38 52.21 14.44
CA ARG A 337 -96.07 52.77 13.26
C ARG A 337 -97.58 52.51 13.31
N ASN A 338 -97.98 51.27 13.63
CA ASN A 338 -99.40 50.91 13.71
C ASN A 338 -100.13 51.63 14.86
N LEU A 339 -99.49 51.75 16.03
CA LEU A 339 -100.06 52.48 17.16
C LEU A 339 -100.27 53.98 16.84
N VAL A 340 -99.32 54.61 16.13
CA VAL A 340 -99.47 56.01 15.71
C VAL A 340 -100.59 56.16 14.68
N LEU A 341 -100.73 55.22 13.75
CA LEU A 341 -101.83 55.22 12.79
C LEU A 341 -103.18 55.08 13.48
N GLU A 342 -103.33 54.12 14.37
CA GLU A 342 -104.57 53.91 15.13
C GLU A 342 -104.91 55.12 16.00
N ALA A 343 -103.93 55.77 16.63
CA ALA A 343 -104.14 57.01 17.37
C ALA A 343 -104.55 58.18 16.46
N LEU A 344 -103.99 58.25 15.25
CA LEU A 344 -104.32 59.28 14.26
C LEU A 344 -105.73 59.09 13.69
N GLU A 345 -106.10 57.86 13.36
CA GLU A 345 -107.45 57.47 12.92
C GLU A 345 -108.50 57.82 13.99
N ASN A 346 -108.24 57.45 15.24
CA ASN A 346 -109.08 57.83 16.38
C ASN A 346 -109.21 59.36 16.52
N THR A 347 -108.14 60.11 16.29
CA THR A 347 -108.18 61.57 16.29
C THR A 347 -109.11 62.09 15.19
N TYR A 348 -109.09 61.49 13.99
CA TYR A 348 -109.93 61.90 12.87
C TYR A 348 -111.40 61.60 13.16
N HIS A 349 -111.71 60.42 13.68
CA HIS A 349 -113.04 60.07 14.14
C HIS A 349 -113.55 61.05 15.22
N GLN A 350 -112.72 61.40 16.20
CA GLN A 350 -113.08 62.37 17.23
C GLN A 350 -113.35 63.78 16.68
N ARG A 351 -112.63 64.22 15.63
CA ARG A 351 -112.84 65.53 15.00
C ARG A 351 -114.16 65.60 14.22
N VAL A 352 -114.56 64.48 13.63
CA VAL A 352 -115.84 64.31 12.93
C VAL A 352 -116.99 64.00 13.91
N ALA A 353 -116.70 63.58 15.14
CA ALA A 353 -117.72 63.41 16.15
C ALA A 353 -118.20 64.77 16.67
N ASP A 354 -119.52 64.90 16.86
CA ASP A 354 -120.19 66.03 17.52
C ASP A 354 -119.90 67.44 16.97
N TRP A 355 -119.32 67.56 15.76
CA TRP A 355 -119.07 68.86 15.15
C TRP A 355 -120.36 69.62 14.84
N ASP A 356 -121.44 68.89 14.52
CA ASP A 356 -122.77 69.41 14.23
C ASP A 356 -123.45 69.97 15.48
N CYS A 357 -123.19 69.40 16.66
CA CYS A 357 -123.56 70.02 17.93
C CYS A 357 -122.91 71.40 18.10
N GLY A 358 -121.62 71.52 17.75
CA GLY A 358 -120.91 72.80 17.74
C GLY A 358 -121.49 73.80 16.74
N LEU A 359 -121.84 73.33 15.54
CA LEU A 359 -122.49 74.15 14.51
C LEU A 359 -123.84 74.69 15.01
N ARG A 360 -124.68 73.81 15.56
CA ARG A 360 -125.99 74.17 16.11
C ARG A 360 -125.89 75.14 17.28
N ALA A 361 -124.87 74.99 18.12
CA ALA A 361 -124.60 75.93 19.21
C ALA A 361 -124.16 77.31 18.69
N GLN A 362 -123.25 77.35 17.71
CA GLN A 362 -122.73 78.60 17.12
C GLN A 362 -123.84 79.43 16.46
N TYR A 363 -124.79 78.76 15.80
CA TYR A 363 -125.88 79.40 15.07
C TYR A 363 -127.22 79.27 15.79
N ALA A 364 -127.25 79.00 17.09
CA ALA A 364 -128.48 78.68 17.84
C ALA A 364 -129.61 79.73 17.73
N LEU A 365 -129.28 80.98 17.41
CA LEU A 365 -130.23 82.08 17.23
C LEU A 365 -130.75 82.24 15.80
N GLU A 366 -130.17 81.50 14.84
CA GLU A 366 -130.54 81.55 13.44
C GLU A 366 -131.71 80.58 13.15
N PRO A 367 -132.76 81.01 12.42
CA PRO A 367 -133.90 80.14 12.11
C PRO A 367 -133.50 78.84 11.40
N PHE A 368 -132.50 78.90 10.50
CA PHE A 368 -132.03 77.74 9.76
C PHE A 368 -131.27 76.72 10.60
N ALA A 369 -130.83 77.08 11.81
CA ALA A 369 -130.15 76.18 12.74
C ALA A 369 -131.11 75.52 13.75
N GLN A 370 -132.32 76.09 13.92
CA GLN A 370 -133.38 75.55 14.76
C GLN A 370 -134.30 74.59 14.00
N ASP A 371 -134.49 74.80 12.69
CA ASP A 371 -135.25 73.92 11.80
C ASP A 371 -134.36 73.43 10.65
N ASP A 372 -134.07 72.13 10.69
CA ASP A 372 -133.20 71.41 9.79
C ASP A 372 -133.68 71.35 8.32
N SER A 373 -134.94 71.72 8.07
CA SER A 373 -135.53 71.77 6.74
C SER A 373 -135.35 73.13 6.05
N ILE A 374 -134.96 74.16 6.80
CA ILE A 374 -134.76 75.50 6.27
C ILE A 374 -133.40 75.58 5.57
N THR A 375 -133.40 76.15 4.36
CA THR A 375 -132.17 76.39 3.60
C THR A 375 -131.35 77.49 4.25
N ILE A 376 -130.06 77.27 4.40
CA ILE A 376 -129.10 78.26 4.87
C ILE A 376 -129.18 79.48 3.93
N PRO A 377 -129.42 80.69 4.45
CA PRO A 377 -129.45 81.91 3.67
C PRO A 377 -128.12 82.13 2.92
N ASN A 378 -128.17 82.66 1.71
CA ASN A 378 -126.97 82.88 0.87
C ASN A 378 -125.91 83.77 1.55
N ASP A 379 -126.35 84.74 2.37
CA ASP A 379 -125.48 85.62 3.16
C ASP A 379 -124.80 84.91 4.34
N LYS A 380 -125.35 83.77 4.80
CA LYS A 380 -124.81 82.94 5.90
C LYS A 380 -124.08 81.69 5.45
N TYR A 381 -124.25 81.27 4.19
CA TYR A 381 -123.62 80.08 3.63
C TYR A 381 -122.08 80.08 3.78
N ASN A 382 -121.43 81.19 3.47
CA ASN A 382 -119.97 81.29 3.57
C ASN A 382 -119.49 81.17 5.02
N GLU A 383 -120.17 81.80 5.98
CA GLU A 383 -119.84 81.69 7.41
C GLU A 383 -119.97 80.25 7.91
N VAL A 384 -121.05 79.56 7.52
CA VAL A 384 -121.28 78.16 7.90
C VAL A 384 -120.22 77.24 7.27
N MET A 385 -119.86 77.46 6.01
CA MET A 385 -118.79 76.71 5.34
C MET A 385 -117.39 77.02 5.92
N ASP A 386 -117.15 78.25 6.38
CA ASP A 386 -115.94 78.59 7.14
C ASP A 386 -115.87 77.85 8.47
N PHE A 387 -117.00 77.74 9.18
CA PHE A 387 -117.08 76.94 10.40
C PHE A 387 -116.79 75.47 10.13
N VAL A 388 -117.44 74.87 9.12
CA VAL A 388 -117.22 73.47 8.71
C VAL A 388 -115.76 73.26 8.31
N ASN A 389 -115.19 74.20 7.54
CA ASN A 389 -113.81 74.13 7.12
C ASN A 389 -112.83 74.20 8.31
N GLY A 390 -113.00 75.17 9.20
CA GLY A 390 -112.12 75.34 10.35
C GLY A 390 -112.29 74.25 11.41
N ARG A 391 -113.48 73.67 11.54
CA ARG A 391 -113.79 72.66 12.57
C ARG A 391 -113.50 71.23 12.13
N VAL A 392 -113.72 70.92 10.86
CA VAL A 392 -113.72 69.54 10.36
C VAL A 392 -112.76 69.39 9.17
N LEU A 393 -112.93 70.17 8.10
CA LEU A 393 -112.21 69.88 6.85
C LEU A 393 -110.70 70.14 6.97
N SER A 394 -110.30 71.29 7.52
CA SER A 394 -108.89 71.67 7.70
C SER A 394 -108.12 70.67 8.55
N ASP A 395 -108.71 70.22 9.66
CA ASP A 395 -108.07 69.28 10.60
C ASP A 395 -107.88 67.89 9.98
N LEU A 396 -108.71 67.51 9.01
CA LEU A 396 -108.60 66.28 8.22
C LEU A 396 -107.84 66.50 6.89
N CYS A 397 -107.24 67.69 6.68
CA CYS A 397 -106.59 68.09 5.43
C CYS A 397 -107.48 67.97 4.18
N LEU A 398 -108.78 68.16 4.35
CA LEU A 398 -109.76 68.15 3.29
C LEU A 398 -109.90 69.55 2.69
N SER A 399 -109.92 69.60 1.36
CA SER A 399 -110.12 70.87 0.66
C SER A 399 -111.57 71.33 0.78
N ARG A 400 -111.79 72.54 1.29
CA ARG A 400 -113.09 73.21 1.24
C ARG A 400 -113.68 73.23 -0.17
N SER A 401 -112.87 73.53 -1.19
CA SER A 401 -113.37 73.61 -2.57
C SER A 401 -113.82 72.26 -3.11
N ASN A 402 -113.17 71.16 -2.71
CA ASN A 402 -113.60 69.82 -3.07
C ASN A 402 -114.89 69.44 -2.32
N PHE A 403 -114.98 69.76 -1.02
CA PHE A 403 -116.20 69.55 -0.25
C PHE A 403 -117.40 70.33 -0.81
N GLU A 404 -117.22 71.60 -1.18
CA GLU A 404 -118.28 72.41 -1.82
C GLU A 404 -118.69 71.82 -3.18
N SER A 405 -117.75 71.25 -3.93
CA SER A 405 -118.03 70.52 -5.18
C SER A 405 -118.83 69.24 -4.92
N TYR A 406 -118.46 68.46 -3.89
CA TYR A 406 -119.18 67.27 -3.43
C TYR A 406 -120.62 67.62 -3.03
N VAL A 407 -120.80 68.67 -2.24
CA VAL A 407 -122.10 69.19 -1.82
C VAL A 407 -122.95 69.61 -3.02
N THR A 408 -122.38 70.34 -3.96
CA THR A 408 -123.09 70.85 -5.16
C THR A 408 -123.49 69.70 -6.10
N SER A 409 -122.61 68.72 -6.28
CA SER A 409 -122.90 67.49 -7.02
C SER A 409 -124.05 66.69 -6.40
N ARG A 410 -124.08 66.62 -5.07
CA ARG A 410 -125.11 65.90 -4.31
C ARG A 410 -126.46 66.62 -4.32
N TYR A 411 -126.46 67.95 -4.29
CA TYR A 411 -127.66 68.79 -4.18
C TYR A 411 -127.70 69.88 -5.27
N PRO A 412 -127.93 69.50 -6.55
CA PRO A 412 -127.83 70.42 -7.68
C PRO A 412 -128.96 71.47 -7.78
N SER A 413 -130.05 71.33 -7.01
CA SER A 413 -131.32 72.07 -7.23
C SER A 413 -131.62 73.22 -6.27
N GLY A 414 -130.60 73.87 -5.68
CA GLY A 414 -130.76 75.12 -4.93
C GLY A 414 -131.09 74.94 -3.44
N GLY A 415 -130.32 75.64 -2.60
CA GLY A 415 -130.45 75.70 -1.14
C GLY A 415 -129.98 74.44 -0.40
N ILE A 416 -128.94 74.56 0.43
CA ILE A 416 -128.55 73.52 1.38
C ILE A 416 -129.22 73.79 2.73
N SER A 417 -129.81 72.78 3.36
CA SER A 417 -130.29 72.89 4.75
C SER A 417 -129.26 72.30 5.72
N ILE A 418 -129.42 72.55 7.02
CA ILE A 418 -128.48 72.01 8.03
C ILE A 418 -128.45 70.49 8.01
N ASP A 419 -129.57 69.79 7.86
CA ASP A 419 -129.58 68.31 7.76
C ASP A 419 -128.81 67.80 6.53
N ARG A 420 -128.99 68.47 5.38
CA ARG A 420 -128.25 68.13 4.15
C ARG A 420 -126.77 68.38 4.28
N LEU A 421 -126.39 69.48 4.93
CA LEU A 421 -125.00 69.82 5.23
C LEU A 421 -124.39 68.81 6.20
N VAL A 422 -125.10 68.47 7.28
CA VAL A 422 -124.63 67.50 8.27
C VAL A 422 -124.42 66.12 7.64
N THR A 423 -125.37 65.69 6.82
CA THR A 423 -125.27 64.45 6.06
C THR A 423 -124.11 64.47 5.06
N ALA A 424 -123.89 65.60 4.37
CA ALA A 424 -122.80 65.74 3.41
C ALA A 424 -121.43 65.74 4.07
N VAL A 425 -121.24 66.51 5.15
CA VAL A 425 -119.99 66.52 5.92
C VAL A 425 -119.72 65.13 6.47
N ARG A 426 -120.73 64.47 7.08
CA ARG A 426 -120.56 63.11 7.60
C ARG A 426 -120.11 62.14 6.50
N ARG A 427 -120.84 62.04 5.38
CA ARG A 427 -120.44 61.12 4.30
C ARG A 427 -119.05 61.44 3.75
N TYR A 428 -118.81 62.71 3.41
CA TYR A 428 -117.54 63.13 2.82
C TYR A 428 -116.34 62.89 3.75
N THR A 429 -116.51 63.08 5.06
CA THR A 429 -115.45 62.86 6.04
C THR A 429 -115.25 61.39 6.40
N TRP A 430 -116.30 60.57 6.36
CA TRP A 430 -116.17 59.11 6.50
C TRP A 430 -115.49 58.50 5.27
N ASP A 431 -115.91 58.88 4.06
CA ASP A 431 -115.24 58.45 2.82
C ASP A 431 -113.75 58.87 2.83
N ALA A 432 -113.44 60.06 3.38
CA ALA A 432 -112.06 60.51 3.56
C ALA A 432 -111.29 59.71 4.60
N ILE A 433 -111.92 59.35 5.72
CA ILE A 433 -111.33 58.51 6.76
C ILE A 433 -111.04 57.12 6.19
N ASP A 434 -111.97 56.52 5.45
CA ASP A 434 -111.77 55.21 4.80
C ASP A 434 -110.62 55.27 3.78
N HIS A 435 -110.51 56.37 3.02
CA HIS A 435 -109.37 56.58 2.13
C HIS A 435 -108.05 56.74 2.89
N TYR A 436 -108.05 57.43 4.03
CA TYR A 436 -106.88 57.68 4.86
C TYR A 436 -106.46 56.48 5.71
N PHE A 437 -107.40 55.66 6.16
CA PHE A 437 -107.22 54.50 7.03
C PHE A 437 -107.99 53.31 6.47
N PRO A 438 -107.60 52.81 5.28
CA PRO A 438 -108.31 51.72 4.62
C PRO A 438 -108.18 50.42 5.43
N GLU A 439 -109.25 49.62 5.46
CA GLU A 439 -109.15 48.26 5.99
C GLU A 439 -108.26 47.39 5.09
N LYS A 440 -107.84 46.24 5.61
CA LYS A 440 -106.92 45.35 4.90
C LYS A 440 -107.50 44.89 3.58
N GLY A 441 -106.92 45.36 2.48
CA GLY A 441 -107.32 44.99 1.11
C GLY A 441 -108.14 46.05 0.39
N GLU A 442 -108.44 47.16 1.05
CA GLU A 442 -109.11 48.32 0.45
C GLU A 442 -108.11 49.25 -0.24
N GLN A 443 -108.62 50.09 -1.14
CA GLN A 443 -107.83 51.11 -1.82
C GLN A 443 -107.79 52.37 -0.96
N GLY A 444 -106.59 52.85 -0.66
CA GLY A 444 -106.38 54.05 0.17
C GLY A 444 -104.90 54.25 0.51
N LEU A 445 -104.62 55.05 1.53
CA LEU A 445 -103.25 55.26 2.00
C LEU A 445 -102.72 54.03 2.73
N THR A 446 -101.49 53.66 2.38
CA THR A 446 -100.77 52.63 3.13
C THR A 446 -100.08 53.22 4.36
N SER A 447 -99.76 52.37 5.33
CA SER A 447 -98.93 52.72 6.49
C SER A 447 -97.60 53.37 6.07
N GLU A 448 -97.01 52.97 4.95
CA GLU A 448 -95.78 53.57 4.43
C GLU A 448 -96.01 55.00 3.93
N ASN A 449 -97.15 55.29 3.30
CA ASN A 449 -97.49 56.66 2.89
C ASN A 449 -97.60 57.60 4.09
N TRP A 450 -98.21 57.14 5.17
CA TRP A 450 -98.27 57.90 6.42
C TRP A 450 -96.91 58.04 7.10
N SER A 451 -96.08 56.99 7.09
CA SER A 451 -94.71 57.08 7.60
C SER A 451 -93.89 58.11 6.82
N MET A 452 -93.99 58.14 5.49
CA MET A 452 -93.32 59.14 4.64
C MET A 452 -93.84 60.56 4.90
N ALA A 453 -95.12 60.70 5.27
CA ALA A 453 -95.73 61.97 5.64
C ALA A 453 -95.53 62.33 7.13
N ASN A 454 -94.73 61.56 7.88
CA ASN A 454 -94.51 61.74 9.31
C ASN A 454 -95.85 61.83 10.10
N PHE A 455 -96.79 60.95 9.74
CA PHE A 455 -98.13 60.83 10.34
C PHE A 455 -98.91 62.15 10.40
N THR A 456 -98.65 63.04 9.44
CA THR A 456 -99.28 64.36 9.36
C THR A 456 -99.87 64.56 7.97
N CYS A 457 -101.18 64.79 7.89
CA CYS A 457 -101.85 64.90 6.59
C CYS A 457 -101.38 66.09 5.74
N ASN A 458 -100.81 67.12 6.37
CA ASN A 458 -100.24 68.26 5.65
C ASN A 458 -99.08 67.86 4.73
N ASN A 459 -98.34 66.82 5.12
CA ASN A 459 -97.19 66.30 4.38
C ASN A 459 -97.59 65.25 3.34
N LEU A 460 -98.87 64.89 3.25
CA LEU A 460 -99.36 64.04 2.17
C LEU A 460 -99.27 64.77 0.84
N MET A 461 -98.85 64.05 -0.19
CA MET A 461 -98.85 64.56 -1.55
C MET A 461 -100.30 64.90 -1.97
N PRO A 462 -100.51 65.88 -2.87
CA PRO A 462 -101.86 66.22 -3.32
C PRO A 462 -102.65 65.03 -3.88
N SER A 463 -101.98 64.08 -4.55
CA SER A 463 -102.59 62.84 -5.06
C SER A 463 -102.97 61.83 -3.97
N GLN A 464 -102.49 62.01 -2.75
CA GLN A 464 -102.81 61.18 -1.59
C GLN A 464 -103.93 61.79 -0.75
N LYS A 465 -104.22 63.10 -0.87
CA LYS A 465 -105.32 63.72 -0.14
C LYS A 465 -106.65 63.30 -0.74
N TYR A 466 -107.63 63.06 0.12
CA TYR A 466 -108.97 62.68 -0.34
C TYR A 466 -109.59 63.81 -1.18
N SER A 467 -110.16 63.43 -2.32
CA SER A 467 -110.81 64.33 -3.26
C SER A 467 -111.86 63.55 -4.04
N VAL A 468 -113.06 64.13 -4.20
CA VAL A 468 -114.18 63.59 -4.99
C VAL A 468 -114.24 64.24 -6.36
#